data_AF-A0A3A5UU75-F1
#
_entry.id   AF-A0A3A5UU75-F1
#
_cell.length_a   1.000
_cell.length_b   1.000
_cell.length_c   1.000
_cell.angle_alpha   90.00
_cell.angle_beta   90.00
_cell.angle_gamma   90.00
#
_symmetry.space_group_name_H-M   'P 1'
#
loop_
_entity.id
_entity.type
_entity.pdbx_description
1 polymer ?
#
loop_
_entity_poly.entity_id
_entity_poly.type
_entity_poly.pdbx_seq_one_letter_code
_entity_poly.pdbx_strand_id
1 'polypeptide(L)'
;QGLEWTYANSVPDQNQYHIRVVSNSWGTDGDYDPNGVIAQMTDMLTYDNGVAVIFAASNSGGNGGECSGGLKTNVYANTPSAISVAALTHDGTAVTSFSSRGCMNQQHTWPDVGAPGRDIWATAPRGTAIDASTKLQGDLYYMAISGTSMATPHVGGMAGLIIDIAPSLGVADYHRDDHDFGDSLVGGEGTAAYVQFENWDEENFTRVHELELIIELTAEYEGMANSCEDGNDDDACSDIPEQCYLSDTGQCHDWRIGHGLTNVDAAVALARTLELMRDQDGNGIVDHPEYTVWDAWEIYEAMLDEKTIELNTDRVKHSWKGDWNHFNNGDSGSLYYTDDTHYVWIPNGTERLEAMFTATEFELDSLQVGSIQLEIDLGDDGSNDQGQGNRIANTWYYDLDVETSQWGQWASFDVSGQAMTFLGFVDDQEFFESRIPYKVDVVLTLGLDSVTDIAFEQRPDFYSDLDPASPSDDYDSSMDGMLVFTRSVYDQQAVVSLITPKSMTDSSDSEGFFASLGDLFAKHGLLMALLSLFILLPAIGVGYVIRSWEHPDEAIEAELIDED
;
A
#
# COMPACT_ATOMS: atom_id res chain seq x y z
N GLN A 1 11.25 19.16 13.12
CA GLN A 1 11.37 19.92 11.85
C GLN A 1 10.67 19.21 10.70
N GLY A 2 11.11 18.02 10.25
CA GLY A 2 10.43 17.28 9.18
C GLY A 2 8.96 16.97 9.51
N LEU A 3 8.71 16.25 10.60
CA LEU A 3 7.35 15.93 11.06
C LEU A 3 6.50 17.18 11.36
N GLU A 4 7.09 18.25 11.88
CA GLU A 4 6.39 19.52 12.11
C GLU A 4 5.92 20.16 10.80
N TRP A 5 6.76 20.11 9.76
CA TRP A 5 6.39 20.56 8.42
C TRP A 5 5.29 19.67 7.86
N THR A 6 5.41 18.34 7.97
CA THR A 6 4.37 17.39 7.55
C THR A 6 3.04 17.71 8.22
N TYR A 7 3.04 17.89 9.55
CA TYR A 7 1.82 18.21 10.32
C TYR A 7 1.17 19.51 9.82
N ALA A 8 1.95 20.56 9.64
CA ALA A 8 1.43 21.84 9.16
C ALA A 8 0.87 21.80 7.71
N ASN A 9 1.26 20.79 6.92
CA ASN A 9 0.90 20.66 5.51
C ASN A 9 -0.02 19.46 5.21
N SER A 10 -0.45 18.72 6.23
CA SER A 10 -1.35 17.55 6.11
C SER A 10 -2.70 17.74 6.76
N VAL A 11 -2.98 18.92 7.33
CA VAL A 11 -4.29 19.24 7.94
C VAL A 11 -5.41 19.02 6.90
N PRO A 12 -6.47 18.23 7.17
CA PRO A 12 -7.40 17.72 6.15
C PRO A 12 -7.97 18.78 5.20
N ASP A 13 -8.41 19.92 5.75
CA ASP A 13 -8.97 21.03 4.96
C ASP A 13 -7.91 21.93 4.29
N GLN A 14 -6.63 21.71 4.57
CA GLN A 14 -5.48 22.50 4.10
C GLN A 14 -4.35 21.63 3.53
N ASN A 15 -4.66 20.39 3.14
CA ASN A 15 -3.69 19.40 2.66
C ASN A 15 -3.45 19.53 1.16
N GLN A 16 -2.78 20.62 0.74
CA GLN A 16 -2.49 20.90 -0.68
C GLN A 16 -1.60 19.84 -1.36
N TYR A 17 -0.88 19.07 -0.55
CA TYR A 17 0.06 18.05 -1.01
C TYR A 17 -0.54 16.63 -0.93
N HIS A 18 -1.78 16.49 -0.46
CA HIS A 18 -2.44 15.21 -0.23
C HIS A 18 -1.58 14.22 0.58
N ILE A 19 -0.85 14.73 1.58
CA ILE A 19 -0.01 13.91 2.46
C ILE A 19 -0.92 13.07 3.33
N ARG A 20 -0.86 11.75 3.14
CA ARG A 20 -1.62 10.75 3.91
C ARG A 20 -0.73 9.71 4.57
N VAL A 21 0.55 9.66 4.20
CA VAL A 21 1.53 8.70 4.70
C VAL A 21 2.86 9.41 4.95
N VAL A 22 3.55 9.06 6.02
CA VAL A 22 4.94 9.45 6.27
C VAL A 22 5.76 8.22 6.66
N SER A 23 6.82 7.95 5.90
CA SER A 23 7.72 6.82 6.13
C SER A 23 9.04 7.30 6.75
N ASN A 24 9.47 6.66 7.84
CA ASN A 24 10.58 7.12 8.67
C ASN A 24 11.60 6.01 8.95
N SER A 25 12.76 6.14 8.32
CA SER A 25 13.88 5.19 8.46
C SER A 25 14.99 5.70 9.38
N TRP A 26 14.63 6.38 10.48
CA TRP A 26 15.55 6.96 11.46
C TRP A 26 15.04 6.70 12.89
N GLY A 27 15.95 6.68 13.86
CA GLY A 27 15.60 6.24 15.21
C GLY A 27 16.78 6.00 16.13
N THR A 28 16.46 5.49 17.31
CA THR A 28 17.41 4.89 18.25
C THR A 28 16.74 3.74 18.95
N ASP A 29 17.53 2.72 19.31
CA ASP A 29 17.10 1.67 20.21
C ASP A 29 16.71 2.28 21.57
N GLY A 30 15.61 1.80 22.14
CA GLY A 30 15.24 2.14 23.51
C GLY A 30 13.75 2.05 23.79
N ASP A 31 13.44 2.20 25.08
CA ASP A 31 12.08 2.16 25.59
C ASP A 31 11.28 3.39 25.13
N TYR A 32 10.04 3.17 24.69
CA TYR A 32 9.09 4.23 24.30
C TYR A 32 8.91 5.26 25.44
N ASP A 33 9.02 6.55 25.11
CA ASP A 33 8.68 7.68 25.97
C ASP A 33 7.46 8.44 25.42
N PRO A 34 6.26 8.33 26.04
CA PRO A 34 5.06 9.05 25.61
C PRO A 34 5.17 10.57 25.73
N ASN A 35 6.09 11.07 26.56
CA ASN A 35 6.38 12.51 26.66
C ASN A 35 7.43 12.97 25.64
N GLY A 36 7.94 12.05 24.81
CA GLY A 36 8.87 12.34 23.73
C GLY A 36 8.22 13.25 22.69
N VAL A 37 9.00 14.18 22.16
CA VAL A 37 8.51 15.13 21.14
C VAL A 37 8.11 14.39 19.86
N ILE A 38 8.84 13.34 19.48
CA ILE A 38 8.53 12.58 18.27
C ILE A 38 7.25 11.76 18.45
N ALA A 39 7.05 11.10 19.59
CA ALA A 39 5.83 10.36 19.89
C ALA A 39 4.59 11.26 19.83
N GLN A 40 4.63 12.41 20.52
CA GLN A 40 3.54 13.39 20.45
C GLN A 40 3.29 13.90 19.03
N MET A 41 4.33 14.07 18.21
CA MET A 41 4.16 14.48 16.82
C MET A 41 3.58 13.37 15.94
N THR A 42 3.94 12.10 16.18
CA THR A 42 3.32 10.93 15.54
C THR A 42 1.85 10.89 15.88
N ASP A 43 1.51 10.96 17.16
CA ASP A 43 0.13 11.02 17.66
C ASP A 43 -0.66 12.14 17.00
N MET A 44 -0.15 13.36 16.99
CA MET A 44 -0.81 14.50 16.36
C MET A 44 -1.01 14.30 14.84
N LEU A 45 -0.03 13.74 14.13
CA LEU A 45 -0.15 13.43 12.70
C LEU A 45 -1.25 12.40 12.44
N THR A 46 -1.27 11.33 13.23
CA THR A 46 -2.28 10.29 13.13
C THR A 46 -3.65 10.90 13.46
N TYR A 47 -3.85 11.43 14.67
CA TYR A 47 -5.17 11.81 15.18
C TYR A 47 -5.77 13.08 14.58
N ASP A 48 -4.96 14.13 14.41
CA ASP A 48 -5.49 15.42 13.97
C ASP A 48 -5.60 15.46 12.43
N ASN A 49 -4.73 14.73 11.73
CA ASN A 49 -4.61 14.81 10.28
C ASN A 49 -4.93 13.51 9.52
N GLY A 50 -5.11 12.38 10.19
CA GLY A 50 -5.38 11.09 9.53
C GLY A 50 -4.21 10.64 8.65
N VAL A 51 -2.97 10.92 9.09
CA VAL A 51 -1.75 10.51 8.41
C VAL A 51 -1.24 9.21 9.02
N ALA A 52 -1.05 8.17 8.20
CA ALA A 52 -0.37 6.96 8.63
C ALA A 52 1.12 7.24 8.84
N VAL A 53 1.63 6.98 10.04
CA VAL A 53 3.03 7.19 10.40
C VAL A 53 3.73 5.84 10.47
N ILE A 54 4.72 5.62 9.62
CA ILE A 54 5.40 4.33 9.49
C ILE A 54 6.86 4.51 9.91
N PHE A 55 7.38 3.62 10.75
CA PHE A 55 8.75 3.61 11.24
C PHE A 55 9.45 2.27 11.03
N ALA A 56 10.73 2.34 10.72
CA ALA A 56 11.61 1.18 10.75
C ALA A 56 11.79 0.67 12.19
N ALA A 57 11.69 -0.65 12.40
CA ALA A 57 11.85 -1.28 13.71
C ALA A 57 13.27 -1.18 14.30
N SER A 58 14.28 -0.69 13.55
CA SER A 58 15.73 -0.65 13.84
C SER A 58 16.53 -1.85 13.28
N ASN A 59 17.86 -1.75 13.27
CA ASN A 59 18.81 -2.71 12.65
C ASN A 59 19.76 -3.37 13.68
N SER A 60 19.33 -3.51 14.93
CA SER A 60 20.15 -3.95 16.05
C SER A 60 20.01 -5.44 16.41
N GLY A 61 19.23 -6.20 15.64
CA GLY A 61 19.00 -7.62 15.89
C GLY A 61 18.37 -7.91 17.25
N GLY A 62 18.85 -8.96 17.92
CA GLY A 62 18.40 -9.40 19.24
C GLY A 62 17.90 -10.83 19.22
N ASN A 63 17.33 -11.28 20.34
CA ASN A 63 16.62 -12.58 20.42
C ASN A 63 15.33 -12.50 21.25
N GLY A 64 14.83 -11.28 21.45
CA GLY A 64 13.66 -11.00 22.28
C GLY A 64 13.90 -11.04 23.79
N GLY A 65 15.10 -11.38 24.24
CA GLY A 65 15.50 -11.30 25.65
C GLY A 65 15.85 -9.88 26.10
N GLU A 66 16.09 -8.97 25.16
CA GLU A 66 16.38 -7.56 25.42
C GLU A 66 15.11 -6.76 25.73
N CYS A 67 14.90 -6.48 27.01
CA CYS A 67 13.75 -5.73 27.53
C CYS A 67 14.19 -4.42 28.21
N SER A 68 13.34 -3.82 29.06
CA SER A 68 13.50 -2.49 29.68
C SER A 68 14.94 -2.09 30.00
N GLY A 69 15.38 -0.97 29.42
CA GLY A 69 16.74 -0.43 29.51
C GLY A 69 17.74 -1.01 28.50
N GLY A 70 17.32 -1.97 27.67
CA GLY A 70 18.13 -2.59 26.63
C GLY A 70 17.38 -2.98 25.35
N LEU A 71 16.10 -2.59 25.23
CA LEU A 71 15.24 -2.87 24.08
C LEU A 71 15.92 -2.45 22.76
N LYS A 72 15.83 -3.32 21.75
CA LYS A 72 16.49 -3.13 20.45
C LYS A 72 15.62 -2.43 19.42
N THR A 73 14.31 -2.45 19.61
CA THR A 73 13.40 -1.78 18.69
C THR A 73 13.50 -0.27 18.80
N ASN A 74 13.18 0.39 17.70
CA ASN A 74 13.22 1.84 17.58
C ASN A 74 12.20 2.47 18.55
N VAL A 75 12.68 3.36 19.42
CA VAL A 75 11.85 4.09 20.40
C VAL A 75 10.64 4.80 19.79
N TYR A 76 10.74 5.22 18.52
CA TYR A 76 9.65 5.89 17.81
C TYR A 76 8.69 4.92 17.14
N ALA A 77 9.16 3.74 16.73
CA ALA A 77 8.31 2.69 16.15
C ALA A 77 7.41 2.05 17.21
N ASN A 78 7.84 2.02 18.47
CA ASN A 78 7.04 1.55 19.61
C ASN A 78 5.94 2.54 20.04
N THR A 79 5.66 3.59 19.27
CA THR A 79 4.55 4.52 19.55
C THR A 79 3.25 3.85 19.09
N PRO A 80 2.19 3.75 19.91
CA PRO A 80 0.97 3.00 19.54
C PRO A 80 0.25 3.45 18.26
N SER A 81 0.53 4.67 17.78
CA SER A 81 -0.05 5.20 16.53
C SER A 81 0.89 5.11 15.34
N ALA A 82 2.02 4.42 15.50
CA ALA A 82 3.06 4.27 14.51
C ALA A 82 3.19 2.81 14.07
N ILE A 83 3.18 2.60 12.77
CA ILE A 83 3.36 1.28 12.16
C ILE A 83 4.86 0.93 12.14
N SER A 84 5.26 -0.05 12.93
CA SER A 84 6.59 -0.63 13.10
C SER A 84 6.88 -1.74 12.09
N VAL A 85 7.94 -1.58 11.30
CA VAL A 85 8.27 -2.49 10.17
C VAL A 85 9.56 -3.27 10.40
N ALA A 86 9.44 -4.61 10.42
CA ALA A 86 10.55 -5.56 10.42
C ALA A 86 11.13 -5.79 9.00
N ALA A 87 12.37 -6.28 8.93
CA ALA A 87 13.03 -6.61 7.68
C ALA A 87 13.08 -8.12 7.42
N LEU A 88 12.62 -8.50 6.23
CA LEU A 88 12.70 -9.86 5.70
C LEU A 88 13.78 -9.95 4.60
N THR A 89 14.16 -11.17 4.24
CA THR A 89 14.98 -11.47 3.06
C THR A 89 14.30 -10.94 1.80
N HIS A 90 15.07 -10.80 0.71
CA HIS A 90 14.58 -10.23 -0.55
C HIS A 90 13.33 -10.96 -1.09
N ASP A 91 13.28 -12.28 -0.93
CA ASP A 91 12.19 -13.17 -1.32
C ASP A 91 11.08 -13.30 -0.25
N GLY A 92 11.19 -12.59 0.87
CA GLY A 92 10.21 -12.62 1.96
C GLY A 92 10.18 -13.90 2.80
N THR A 93 11.11 -14.84 2.59
CA THR A 93 11.03 -16.18 3.21
C THR A 93 11.58 -16.26 4.64
N ALA A 94 12.45 -15.32 5.04
CA ALA A 94 13.07 -15.33 6.35
C ALA A 94 13.25 -13.94 6.96
N VAL A 95 13.26 -13.86 8.30
CA VAL A 95 13.66 -12.64 9.01
C VAL A 95 15.17 -12.40 8.86
N THR A 96 15.57 -11.15 8.61
CA THR A 96 16.99 -10.83 8.50
C THR A 96 17.67 -10.81 9.86
N SER A 97 18.97 -11.11 9.85
CA SER A 97 19.82 -11.07 11.05
C SER A 97 19.76 -9.73 11.79
N PHE A 98 19.77 -8.62 11.05
CA PHE A 98 19.80 -7.28 11.60
C PHE A 98 18.42 -6.76 12.05
N SER A 99 17.29 -7.32 11.61
CA SER A 99 15.96 -6.82 11.99
C SER A 99 15.81 -6.81 13.51
N SER A 100 15.46 -5.67 14.09
CA SER A 100 15.36 -5.61 15.56
C SER A 100 14.14 -6.37 16.06
N ARG A 101 14.32 -7.05 17.20
CA ARG A 101 13.29 -7.88 17.82
C ARG A 101 12.75 -7.19 19.06
N GLY A 102 11.43 -7.21 19.23
CA GLY A 102 10.76 -6.69 20.42
C GLY A 102 11.06 -7.54 21.66
N CYS A 103 10.76 -7.02 22.83
CA CYS A 103 10.89 -7.78 24.08
C CYS A 103 9.80 -8.86 24.12
N MET A 104 10.18 -10.13 24.17
CA MET A 104 9.28 -11.30 24.16
C MET A 104 8.18 -11.27 25.24
N ASN A 105 8.36 -10.47 26.30
CA ASN A 105 7.38 -10.31 27.37
C ASN A 105 6.65 -8.95 27.32
N GLN A 106 6.71 -8.20 26.22
CA GLN A 106 6.09 -6.87 26.02
C GLN A 106 5.67 -6.72 24.55
N GLN A 107 4.41 -7.04 24.23
CA GLN A 107 3.94 -7.16 22.85
C GLN A 107 3.94 -5.84 22.08
N HIS A 108 3.56 -4.73 22.72
CA HIS A 108 3.65 -3.38 22.16
C HIS A 108 5.04 -2.94 21.65
N THR A 109 6.09 -3.73 21.92
CA THR A 109 7.44 -3.48 21.42
C THR A 109 7.79 -4.31 20.19
N TRP A 110 6.90 -5.20 19.78
CA TRP A 110 7.08 -6.08 18.64
C TRP A 110 6.84 -5.27 17.36
N PRO A 111 7.46 -5.65 16.24
CA PRO A 111 7.04 -5.12 14.94
C PRO A 111 5.58 -5.51 14.64
N ASP A 112 4.88 -4.70 13.87
CA ASP A 112 3.49 -4.98 13.46
C ASP A 112 3.48 -5.94 12.27
N VAL A 113 4.34 -5.65 11.29
CA VAL A 113 4.50 -6.40 10.04
C VAL A 113 5.95 -6.44 9.57
N GLY A 114 6.26 -7.37 8.67
CA GLY A 114 7.53 -7.50 7.97
C GLY A 114 7.40 -7.19 6.47
N ALA A 115 8.46 -6.60 5.91
CA ALA A 115 8.59 -6.38 4.47
C ALA A 115 10.03 -6.65 3.99
N PRO A 116 10.26 -6.87 2.68
CA PRO A 116 11.60 -7.10 2.14
C PRO A 116 12.56 -5.96 2.49
N GLY A 117 13.65 -6.29 3.17
CA GLY A 117 14.63 -5.32 3.66
C GLY A 117 16.09 -5.67 3.38
N ARG A 118 16.37 -6.83 2.79
CA ARG A 118 17.73 -7.22 2.37
C ARG A 118 17.92 -7.05 0.87
N ASP A 119 19.07 -6.49 0.52
CA ASP A 119 19.57 -6.33 -0.85
C ASP A 119 18.52 -5.70 -1.77
N ILE A 120 17.85 -4.67 -1.25
CA ILE A 120 16.82 -3.94 -1.96
C ILE A 120 17.49 -2.91 -2.86
N TRP A 121 17.23 -3.04 -4.16
CA TRP A 121 17.65 -2.07 -5.16
C TRP A 121 16.80 -0.81 -5.08
N ALA A 122 17.46 0.33 -4.91
CA ALA A 122 16.81 1.64 -4.91
C ALA A 122 17.74 2.71 -5.50
N THR A 123 17.16 3.88 -5.81
CA THR A 123 17.91 5.02 -6.33
C THR A 123 19.01 5.45 -5.35
N ALA A 124 20.24 5.58 -5.85
CA ALA A 124 21.43 5.88 -5.09
C ALA A 124 21.54 7.38 -4.72
N PRO A 125 21.60 7.75 -3.44
CA PRO A 125 21.76 9.14 -3.03
C PRO A 125 23.22 9.59 -3.15
N ARG A 126 23.57 10.24 -4.26
CA ARG A 126 24.95 10.63 -4.60
C ARG A 126 25.58 11.64 -3.66
N GLY A 127 26.90 11.52 -3.50
CA GLY A 127 27.66 12.44 -2.65
C GLY A 127 27.37 12.27 -1.16
N THR A 128 26.65 11.22 -0.78
CA THR A 128 26.39 10.86 0.61
C THR A 128 27.41 9.84 1.12
N ALA A 129 27.45 9.64 2.43
CA ALA A 129 28.23 8.56 3.03
C ALA A 129 27.78 7.17 2.56
N ILE A 130 26.49 7.02 2.23
CA ILE A 130 25.92 5.77 1.71
C ILE A 130 26.50 5.49 0.32
N ASP A 131 26.46 6.48 -0.59
CA ASP A 131 27.12 6.40 -1.91
C ASP A 131 28.60 6.06 -1.80
N ALA A 132 29.33 6.63 -0.83
CA ALA A 132 30.73 6.27 -0.58
C ALA A 132 30.94 4.80 -0.15
N SER A 133 29.96 4.20 0.54
CA SER A 133 30.05 2.83 1.05
C SER A 133 29.70 1.76 0.02
N THR A 134 28.95 2.11 -1.03
CA THR A 134 28.47 1.18 -2.05
C THR A 134 29.14 1.35 -3.41
N LYS A 135 30.14 2.23 -3.54
CA LYS A 135 30.87 2.51 -4.82
C LYS A 135 31.42 1.28 -5.55
N LEU A 136 31.60 0.15 -4.87
CA LEU A 136 32.13 -1.09 -5.45
C LEU A 136 31.03 -2.01 -6.01
N GLN A 137 29.75 -1.69 -5.82
CA GLN A 137 28.62 -2.50 -6.30
C GLN A 137 28.43 -2.42 -7.82
N GLY A 138 29.13 -1.50 -8.49
CA GLY A 138 29.21 -1.48 -9.94
C GLY A 138 27.96 -0.93 -10.64
N ASP A 139 26.97 -0.42 -9.91
CA ASP A 139 25.97 0.52 -10.41
C ASP A 139 26.18 1.86 -9.70
N LEU A 140 26.09 2.92 -10.50
CA LEU A 140 26.20 4.27 -10.03
C LEU A 140 24.83 4.75 -9.51
N TYR A 141 23.74 4.58 -10.25
CA TYR A 141 22.46 5.24 -10.01
C TYR A 141 21.49 4.43 -9.18
N TYR A 142 21.70 3.13 -9.13
CA TYR A 142 21.04 2.25 -8.21
C TYR A 142 22.07 1.60 -7.31
N MET A 143 21.65 1.23 -6.11
CA MET A 143 22.44 0.41 -5.21
C MET A 143 21.52 -0.55 -4.49
N ALA A 144 22.04 -1.74 -4.21
CA ALA A 144 21.39 -2.68 -3.31
C ALA A 144 21.93 -2.44 -1.89
N ILE A 145 21.07 -2.02 -0.98
CA ILE A 145 21.42 -1.96 0.44
C ILE A 145 20.38 -2.66 1.30
N SER A 146 20.80 -3.00 2.52
CA SER A 146 20.01 -3.74 3.48
C SER A 146 19.66 -2.88 4.69
N GLY A 147 18.49 -3.12 5.27
CA GLY A 147 18.02 -2.53 6.52
C GLY A 147 16.50 -2.55 6.64
N THR A 148 15.96 -2.45 7.86
CA THR A 148 14.56 -2.09 8.11
C THR A 148 14.22 -0.75 7.47
N SER A 149 15.23 0.10 7.28
CA SER A 149 15.16 1.32 6.46
C SER A 149 14.69 1.10 5.01
N MET A 150 14.90 -0.09 4.45
CA MET A 150 14.44 -0.49 3.11
C MET A 150 13.15 -1.30 3.12
N ALA A 151 12.82 -1.97 4.23
CA ALA A 151 11.50 -2.57 4.42
C ALA A 151 10.39 -1.49 4.58
N THR A 152 10.67 -0.45 5.37
CA THR A 152 9.72 0.64 5.67
C THR A 152 9.08 1.32 4.45
N PRO A 153 9.83 1.68 3.38
CA PRO A 153 9.22 2.27 2.18
C PRO A 153 8.34 1.30 1.38
N HIS A 154 8.50 -0.03 1.49
CA HIS A 154 7.55 -0.97 0.88
C HIS A 154 6.17 -0.83 1.53
N VAL A 155 6.11 -0.80 2.86
CA VAL A 155 4.86 -0.55 3.62
C VAL A 155 4.33 0.85 3.32
N GLY A 156 5.20 1.86 3.15
CA GLY A 156 4.80 3.19 2.72
C GLY A 156 4.18 3.25 1.32
N GLY A 157 4.70 2.46 0.37
CA GLY A 157 4.13 2.32 -0.97
C GLY A 157 2.78 1.60 -0.96
N MET A 158 2.70 0.50 -0.20
CA MET A 158 1.47 -0.26 0.03
C MET A 158 0.38 0.61 0.67
N ALA A 159 0.73 1.43 1.67
CA ALA A 159 -0.16 2.41 2.28
C ALA A 159 -0.74 3.38 1.25
N GLY A 160 0.08 3.84 0.29
CA GLY A 160 -0.38 4.67 -0.82
C GLY A 160 -1.44 3.99 -1.69
N LEU A 161 -1.24 2.72 -2.05
CA LEU A 161 -2.21 1.93 -2.82
C LEU A 161 -3.51 1.70 -2.04
N ILE A 162 -3.40 1.35 -0.76
CA ILE A 162 -4.55 1.09 0.13
C ILE A 162 -5.39 2.37 0.33
N ILE A 163 -4.75 3.51 0.53
CA ILE A 163 -5.45 4.79 0.70
C ILE A 163 -6.05 5.30 -0.63
N ASP A 164 -5.44 4.98 -1.77
CA ASP A 164 -6.01 5.32 -3.09
C ASP A 164 -7.32 4.55 -3.35
N ILE A 165 -7.37 3.27 -2.98
CA ILE A 165 -8.57 2.43 -3.18
C ILE A 165 -9.66 2.65 -2.11
N ALA A 166 -9.26 3.09 -0.92
CA ALA A 166 -10.11 3.37 0.23
C ALA A 166 -9.78 4.75 0.86
N PRO A 167 -10.14 5.85 0.20
CA PRO A 167 -9.79 7.19 0.65
C PRO A 167 -10.42 7.57 2.00
N SER A 168 -11.48 6.87 2.44
CA SER A 168 -12.15 7.07 3.72
C SER A 168 -11.34 6.60 4.94
N LEU A 169 -10.27 5.83 4.74
CA LEU A 169 -9.44 5.33 5.83
C LEU A 169 -8.87 6.48 6.67
N GLY A 170 -8.75 6.27 7.97
CA GLY A 170 -8.15 7.25 8.86
C GLY A 170 -7.81 6.65 10.22
N VAL A 171 -7.98 7.46 11.25
CA VAL A 171 -7.84 7.03 12.64
C VAL A 171 -9.07 6.23 13.03
N ALA A 172 -8.88 5.06 13.62
CA ALA A 172 -9.94 4.26 14.15
C ALA A 172 -10.57 4.88 15.40
N ASP A 173 -11.84 4.61 15.65
CA ASP A 173 -12.50 4.95 16.92
C ASP A 173 -12.15 3.95 18.05
N TYR A 174 -11.47 2.85 17.72
CA TYR A 174 -10.98 1.87 18.69
C TYR A 174 -9.52 2.13 19.06
N HIS A 175 -9.15 1.69 20.27
CA HIS A 175 -7.85 1.97 20.91
C HIS A 175 -6.88 0.78 20.88
N ARG A 176 -7.23 -0.26 20.14
CA ARG A 176 -6.51 -1.54 20.11
C ARG A 176 -6.71 -2.20 18.76
N ASP A 177 -5.63 -2.71 18.20
CA ASP A 177 -5.65 -3.62 17.06
C ASP A 177 -6.04 -5.04 17.52
N ASP A 178 -5.59 -6.06 16.82
CA ASP A 178 -5.90 -7.46 17.13
C ASP A 178 -4.94 -8.09 18.15
N HIS A 179 -3.88 -7.40 18.58
CA HIS A 179 -2.90 -7.87 19.56
C HIS A 179 -2.80 -6.92 20.77
N ASP A 180 -1.82 -7.12 21.67
CA ASP A 180 -1.62 -6.31 22.90
C ASP A 180 -2.67 -6.43 24.02
N PHE A 181 -3.43 -7.54 24.02
CA PHE A 181 -4.45 -7.81 25.05
C PHE A 181 -3.89 -8.53 26.28
N GLY A 182 -4.03 -7.88 27.44
CA GLY A 182 -3.91 -8.51 28.76
C GLY A 182 -2.55 -9.18 29.05
N ASP A 183 -2.47 -10.48 28.80
CA ASP A 183 -1.41 -11.37 29.23
C ASP A 183 -0.66 -11.89 27.99
N SER A 184 0.67 -11.71 27.92
CA SER A 184 1.43 -12.37 26.87
C SER A 184 1.56 -13.85 27.22
N LEU A 185 1.38 -14.75 26.25
CA LEU A 185 1.58 -16.19 26.46
C LEU A 185 2.97 -16.52 27.01
N VAL A 186 3.96 -15.66 26.75
CA VAL A 186 5.34 -15.84 27.21
C VAL A 186 5.61 -15.14 28.55
N GLY A 187 5.06 -13.94 28.74
CA GLY A 187 5.30 -13.14 29.95
C GLY A 187 4.33 -13.43 31.11
N GLY A 188 3.14 -13.98 30.85
CA GLY A 188 2.10 -14.24 31.84
C GLY A 188 1.19 -13.05 32.14
N GLU A 189 0.60 -13.05 33.33
CA GLU A 189 -0.44 -12.07 33.70
C GLU A 189 0.06 -10.62 33.69
N GLY A 190 -0.59 -9.75 32.90
CA GLY A 190 -0.32 -8.32 32.78
C GLY A 190 0.94 -7.95 31.99
N THR A 191 1.48 -8.86 31.17
CA THR A 191 2.73 -8.62 30.43
C THR A 191 2.55 -8.30 28.95
N ALA A 192 1.38 -8.52 28.35
CA ALA A 192 1.15 -8.03 26.97
C ALA A 192 0.98 -6.51 26.96
N ALA A 193 0.38 -5.99 28.04
CA ALA A 193 0.06 -4.58 28.17
C ALA A 193 1.30 -3.67 28.11
N TYR A 194 1.16 -2.57 27.38
CA TYR A 194 1.84 -1.30 27.63
C TYR A 194 1.80 -0.95 29.13
N VAL A 195 2.37 0.18 29.56
CA VAL A 195 1.86 0.80 30.80
C VAL A 195 0.43 1.27 30.50
N GLN A 196 -0.54 0.34 30.46
CA GLN A 196 -1.95 0.61 30.19
C GLN A 196 -2.45 1.43 31.36
N PHE A 197 -2.44 2.74 31.16
CA PHE A 197 -2.98 3.70 32.10
C PHE A 197 -4.48 3.43 32.24
N GLU A 198 -5.08 3.84 33.36
CA GLU A 198 -6.52 3.62 33.62
C GLU A 198 -7.44 4.23 32.54
N ASN A 199 -6.92 5.14 31.72
CA ASN A 199 -7.59 5.85 30.63
C ASN A 199 -7.21 5.35 29.22
N TRP A 200 -6.64 4.14 29.07
CA TRP A 200 -6.22 3.62 27.76
C TRP A 200 -7.34 3.64 26.72
N ASP A 201 -8.55 3.22 27.11
CA ASP A 201 -9.68 3.13 26.18
C ASP A 201 -10.45 4.47 26.03
N GLU A 202 -9.89 5.58 26.53
CA GLU A 202 -10.50 6.92 26.48
C GLU A 202 -9.61 7.98 25.79
N GLU A 203 -8.29 7.76 25.76
CA GLU A 203 -7.34 8.77 25.32
C GLU A 203 -7.02 8.68 23.83
N ASN A 204 -6.83 9.81 23.18
CA ASN A 204 -6.51 9.81 21.76
C ASN A 204 -5.19 9.06 21.47
N PHE A 205 -4.19 9.12 22.35
CA PHE A 205 -2.83 8.58 22.14
C PHE A 205 -2.73 7.05 22.05
N THR A 206 -3.84 6.36 22.22
CA THR A 206 -3.93 4.91 22.13
C THR A 206 -4.77 4.46 20.93
N ARG A 207 -5.32 5.40 20.15
CA ARG A 207 -6.04 5.04 18.92
C ARG A 207 -5.05 4.65 17.83
N VAL A 208 -5.51 3.76 16.99
CA VAL A 208 -4.71 3.13 15.94
C VAL A 208 -5.17 3.67 14.59
N HIS A 209 -4.30 3.60 13.57
CA HIS A 209 -4.70 3.99 12.22
C HIS A 209 -5.32 2.77 11.53
N GLU A 210 -6.46 2.89 10.85
CA GLU A 210 -7.14 1.72 10.24
C GLU A 210 -6.28 0.96 9.23
N LEU A 211 -5.34 1.66 8.59
CA LEU A 211 -4.30 1.07 7.75
C LEU A 211 -3.48 -0.01 8.49
N GLU A 212 -3.10 0.25 9.74
CA GLU A 212 -2.30 -0.65 10.58
C GLU A 212 -3.02 -1.98 10.74
N LEU A 213 -4.25 -1.96 11.25
CA LEU A 213 -5.05 -3.17 11.38
C LEU A 213 -5.26 -3.89 10.03
N ILE A 214 -5.48 -3.16 8.93
CA ILE A 214 -5.65 -3.77 7.61
C ILE A 214 -4.40 -4.56 7.19
N ILE A 215 -3.21 -3.98 7.35
CA ILE A 215 -1.97 -4.66 6.94
C ILE A 215 -1.59 -5.81 7.88
N GLU A 216 -1.96 -5.72 9.15
CA GLU A 216 -1.77 -6.78 10.14
C GLU A 216 -2.65 -7.99 9.84
N LEU A 217 -3.97 -7.78 9.75
CA LEU A 217 -4.94 -8.84 9.53
C LEU A 217 -4.70 -9.60 8.21
N THR A 218 -4.13 -8.92 7.23
CA THR A 218 -3.90 -9.49 5.90
C THR A 218 -2.48 -9.98 5.68
N ALA A 219 -1.56 -9.79 6.63
CA ALA A 219 -0.20 -10.30 6.51
C ALA A 219 -0.17 -11.84 6.50
N GLU A 220 0.82 -12.39 5.81
CA GLU A 220 1.04 -13.83 5.73
C GLU A 220 2.14 -14.21 6.71
N TYR A 221 1.86 -15.12 7.66
CA TYR A 221 2.85 -15.63 8.62
C TYR A 221 3.41 -17.02 8.23
N GLU A 222 2.74 -17.72 7.31
CA GLU A 222 3.05 -19.11 7.00
C GLU A 222 4.52 -19.30 6.59
N GLY A 223 5.18 -20.31 7.15
CA GLY A 223 6.58 -20.62 6.87
C GLY A 223 7.61 -19.70 7.56
N MET A 224 7.19 -18.65 8.29
CA MET A 224 8.13 -17.73 8.95
C MET A 224 8.42 -18.02 10.42
N ALA A 225 7.65 -18.91 11.05
CA ALA A 225 7.98 -19.40 12.39
C ALA A 225 9.40 -19.99 12.38
N ASN A 226 10.30 -19.42 13.18
CA ASN A 226 11.70 -19.88 13.25
C ASN A 226 12.44 -19.88 11.89
N SER A 227 11.99 -19.10 10.91
CA SER A 227 12.74 -18.88 9.67
C SER A 227 14.00 -18.09 9.97
N CYS A 228 15.09 -18.44 9.28
CA CYS A 228 16.41 -17.91 9.56
C CYS A 228 17.15 -17.66 8.25
N GLU A 229 17.70 -16.46 8.14
CA GLU A 229 18.63 -16.14 7.07
C GLU A 229 19.92 -16.96 7.16
N ASP A 230 20.35 -17.53 6.04
CA ASP A 230 21.60 -18.30 5.95
C ASP A 230 22.81 -17.47 6.43
N GLY A 231 23.60 -18.05 7.33
CA GLY A 231 24.82 -17.43 7.85
C GLY A 231 24.60 -16.45 9.02
N ASN A 232 23.40 -16.43 9.62
CA ASN A 232 23.14 -15.70 10.85
C ASN A 232 23.55 -16.51 12.09
N ASP A 233 24.81 -16.38 12.51
CA ASP A 233 25.31 -17.07 13.72
C ASP A 233 24.84 -16.44 15.04
N ASP A 234 24.27 -15.22 15.00
CA ASP A 234 23.90 -14.42 16.18
C ASP A 234 22.42 -14.58 16.61
N ASP A 235 21.55 -15.09 15.73
CA ASP A 235 20.19 -15.53 16.07
C ASP A 235 20.04 -17.03 15.77
N ALA A 236 19.60 -17.79 16.76
CA ALA A 236 19.35 -19.21 16.61
C ALA A 236 18.02 -19.51 15.90
N CYS A 237 17.18 -18.48 15.66
CA CYS A 237 15.84 -18.54 15.07
C CYS A 237 15.07 -19.78 15.52
N SER A 238 15.06 -20.03 16.83
CA SER A 238 14.43 -21.20 17.46
C SER A 238 13.75 -20.81 18.76
N ASP A 239 13.49 -19.52 18.88
CA ASP A 239 12.93 -18.82 20.02
C ASP A 239 11.40 -18.73 19.94
N ILE A 240 10.80 -18.89 18.74
CA ILE A 240 9.34 -18.98 18.61
C ILE A 240 8.89 -20.39 19.01
N PRO A 241 7.97 -20.53 19.98
CA PRO A 241 7.39 -21.83 20.34
C PRO A 241 6.64 -22.47 19.16
N GLU A 242 6.40 -23.79 19.24
CA GLU A 242 5.64 -24.54 18.20
C GLU A 242 4.26 -23.93 17.91
N GLN A 243 3.65 -23.33 18.94
CA GLN A 243 2.54 -22.40 18.77
C GLN A 243 3.09 -20.99 19.01
N CYS A 244 3.07 -20.16 17.98
CA CYS A 244 3.33 -18.72 18.05
C CYS A 244 2.42 -18.03 19.08
N TYR A 245 2.68 -16.77 19.40
CA TYR A 245 1.66 -15.99 20.09
C TYR A 245 0.49 -15.74 19.13
N LEU A 246 -0.73 -15.89 19.65
CA LEU A 246 -1.95 -15.74 18.88
C LEU A 246 -2.59 -14.40 19.23
N SER A 247 -2.89 -13.61 18.22
CA SER A 247 -3.72 -12.41 18.33
C SER A 247 -5.18 -12.79 18.61
N ASP A 248 -6.05 -11.81 18.84
CA ASP A 248 -7.48 -11.99 19.10
C ASP A 248 -8.22 -12.63 17.91
N THR A 249 -7.69 -12.49 16.70
CA THR A 249 -8.19 -13.18 15.50
C THR A 249 -7.70 -14.62 15.40
N GLY A 250 -6.77 -15.03 16.28
CA GLY A 250 -6.13 -16.34 16.24
C GLY A 250 -5.01 -16.45 15.21
N GLN A 251 -4.57 -15.32 14.63
CA GLN A 251 -3.42 -15.26 13.74
C GLN A 251 -2.12 -15.23 14.56
N CYS A 252 -1.02 -15.69 13.95
CA CYS A 252 0.28 -15.60 14.60
C CYS A 252 0.79 -14.17 14.60
N HIS A 253 1.28 -13.73 15.76
CA HIS A 253 1.98 -12.46 15.93
C HIS A 253 3.21 -12.71 16.80
N ASP A 254 4.41 -12.32 16.39
CA ASP A 254 5.65 -12.59 17.15
C ASP A 254 6.61 -11.39 17.27
N TRP A 255 7.55 -11.47 18.22
CA TRP A 255 8.50 -10.38 18.51
C TRP A 255 9.55 -10.12 17.43
N ARG A 256 9.60 -10.91 16.37
CA ARG A 256 10.59 -10.80 15.29
C ARG A 256 10.02 -10.11 14.06
N ILE A 257 8.77 -10.41 13.71
CA ILE A 257 8.14 -9.99 12.45
C ILE A 257 6.68 -9.53 12.59
N GLY A 258 6.12 -9.54 13.80
CA GLY A 258 4.71 -9.24 14.01
C GLY A 258 3.82 -10.28 13.35
N HIS A 259 2.86 -9.81 12.57
CA HIS A 259 1.91 -10.62 11.80
C HIS A 259 2.53 -11.29 10.57
N GLY A 260 3.75 -10.91 10.16
CA GLY A 260 4.45 -11.53 9.05
C GLY A 260 4.58 -10.66 7.82
N LEU A 261 4.73 -11.28 6.65
CA LEU A 261 4.98 -10.59 5.38
C LEU A 261 3.72 -9.86 4.93
N THR A 262 3.84 -8.56 4.66
CA THR A 262 2.72 -7.78 4.12
C THR A 262 2.17 -8.35 2.81
N ASN A 263 0.83 -8.45 2.70
CA ASN A 263 0.14 -8.94 1.49
C ASN A 263 -0.68 -7.81 0.83
N VAL A 264 -0.21 -7.32 -0.32
CA VAL A 264 -0.82 -6.16 -1.00
C VAL A 264 -2.23 -6.47 -1.50
N ASP A 265 -2.45 -7.65 -2.10
CA ASP A 265 -3.73 -8.01 -2.71
C ASP A 265 -4.82 -8.16 -1.65
N ALA A 266 -4.53 -8.86 -0.56
CA ALA A 266 -5.45 -9.05 0.55
C ALA A 266 -5.75 -7.72 1.26
N ALA A 267 -4.74 -6.87 1.49
CA ALA A 267 -4.93 -5.56 2.11
C ALA A 267 -5.79 -4.63 1.24
N VAL A 268 -5.54 -4.59 -0.08
CA VAL A 268 -6.35 -3.82 -1.04
C VAL A 268 -7.78 -4.34 -1.07
N ALA A 269 -7.99 -5.66 -1.02
CA ALA A 269 -9.32 -6.26 -0.99
C ALA A 269 -10.09 -5.90 0.30
N LEU A 270 -9.44 -6.00 1.46
CA LEU A 270 -10.04 -5.61 2.74
C LEU A 270 -10.37 -4.12 2.79
N ALA A 271 -9.44 -3.26 2.40
CA ALA A 271 -9.64 -1.82 2.32
C ALA A 271 -10.78 -1.46 1.35
N ARG A 272 -10.82 -2.10 0.18
CA ARG A 272 -11.89 -1.90 -0.80
C ARG A 272 -13.25 -2.36 -0.25
N THR A 273 -13.28 -3.44 0.52
CA THR A 273 -14.49 -3.92 1.19
C THR A 273 -15.02 -2.85 2.13
N LEU A 274 -14.15 -2.29 2.97
CA LEU A 274 -14.51 -1.21 3.90
C LEU A 274 -15.01 0.04 3.17
N GLU A 275 -14.33 0.47 2.12
CA GLU A 275 -14.75 1.64 1.32
C GLU A 275 -16.15 1.44 0.74
N LEU A 276 -16.45 0.26 0.20
CA LEU A 276 -17.78 -0.06 -0.34
C LEU A 276 -18.87 -0.14 0.73
N MET A 277 -18.51 -0.50 1.96
CA MET A 277 -19.45 -0.48 3.08
C MET A 277 -19.78 0.96 3.49
N ARG A 278 -18.79 1.85 3.44
CA ARG A 278 -18.87 3.28 3.79
C ARG A 278 -19.53 4.14 2.72
N ASP A 279 -19.18 3.92 1.45
CA ASP A 279 -19.71 4.60 0.25
C ASP A 279 -20.42 3.58 -0.65
N GLN A 280 -21.66 3.26 -0.27
CA GLN A 280 -22.45 2.22 -0.95
C GLN A 280 -23.02 2.68 -2.29
N ASP A 281 -23.16 3.99 -2.51
CA ASP A 281 -23.65 4.54 -3.77
C ASP A 281 -22.52 4.89 -4.77
N GLY A 282 -21.26 4.85 -4.31
CA GLY A 282 -20.06 5.03 -5.11
C GLY A 282 -19.84 6.45 -5.57
N ASN A 283 -20.38 7.44 -4.85
CA ASN A 283 -20.29 8.85 -5.22
C ASN A 283 -19.02 9.54 -4.68
N GLY A 284 -18.21 8.83 -3.88
CA GLY A 284 -16.99 9.33 -3.22
C GLY A 284 -17.24 10.05 -1.89
N ILE A 285 -18.46 9.99 -1.34
CA ILE A 285 -18.85 10.56 -0.06
C ILE A 285 -19.19 9.40 0.88
N VAL A 286 -18.61 9.42 2.07
CA VAL A 286 -18.91 8.44 3.11
C VAL A 286 -20.34 8.64 3.62
N ASP A 287 -21.20 7.67 3.35
CA ASP A 287 -22.59 7.61 3.81
C ASP A 287 -22.72 6.90 5.16
N HIS A 288 -21.86 5.90 5.39
CA HIS A 288 -21.92 4.98 6.52
C HIS A 288 -20.59 4.91 7.28
N PRO A 289 -20.20 5.99 7.98
CA PRO A 289 -18.93 6.02 8.72
C PRO A 289 -18.86 5.02 9.88
N GLU A 290 -20.00 4.46 10.31
CA GLU A 290 -20.09 3.49 11.40
C GLU A 290 -19.51 2.10 11.09
N TYR A 291 -19.21 1.80 9.83
CA TYR A 291 -18.51 0.57 9.47
C TYR A 291 -17.02 0.71 9.75
N THR A 292 -16.43 -0.31 10.35
CA THR A 292 -15.03 -0.39 10.74
C THR A 292 -14.31 -1.48 9.95
N VAL A 293 -12.97 -1.51 10.04
CA VAL A 293 -12.14 -2.59 9.49
C VAL A 293 -12.64 -3.97 9.93
N TRP A 294 -13.09 -4.11 11.18
CA TRP A 294 -13.63 -5.36 11.72
C TRP A 294 -14.89 -5.84 10.97
N ASP A 295 -15.79 -4.93 10.60
CA ASP A 295 -16.98 -5.32 9.84
C ASP A 295 -16.62 -5.77 8.42
N ALA A 296 -15.63 -5.12 7.81
CA ALA A 296 -15.13 -5.50 6.50
C ALA A 296 -14.40 -6.86 6.57
N TRP A 297 -13.62 -7.09 7.62
CA TRP A 297 -12.89 -8.34 7.88
C TRP A 297 -13.84 -9.55 7.96
N GLU A 298 -15.03 -9.39 8.52
CA GLU A 298 -16.01 -10.49 8.61
C GLU A 298 -16.48 -11.03 7.24
N ILE A 299 -16.35 -10.24 6.17
CA ILE A 299 -16.90 -10.60 4.85
C ILE A 299 -15.88 -10.55 3.71
N TYR A 300 -14.71 -9.91 3.87
CA TYR A 300 -13.78 -9.67 2.75
C TYR A 300 -13.26 -10.98 2.13
N GLU A 301 -12.96 -12.00 2.94
CA GLU A 301 -12.48 -13.30 2.42
C GLU A 301 -13.50 -13.93 1.48
N ALA A 302 -14.80 -13.80 1.77
CA ALA A 302 -15.84 -14.34 0.91
C ALA A 302 -15.91 -13.62 -0.46
N MET A 303 -15.27 -12.45 -0.58
CA MET A 303 -15.18 -11.67 -1.82
C MET A 303 -13.97 -12.08 -2.66
N LEU A 304 -12.98 -12.74 -2.05
CA LEU A 304 -11.85 -13.34 -2.73
C LEU A 304 -12.26 -14.73 -3.21
N ASP A 305 -12.40 -14.89 -4.52
CA ASP A 305 -12.79 -16.15 -5.15
C ASP A 305 -11.85 -16.46 -6.30
N GLU A 306 -11.68 -17.74 -6.62
CA GLU A 306 -11.01 -18.16 -7.84
C GLU A 306 -12.07 -18.29 -8.93
N LYS A 307 -12.02 -17.42 -9.96
CA LYS A 307 -12.96 -17.47 -11.07
C LYS A 307 -12.26 -17.74 -12.38
N THR A 308 -12.85 -18.64 -13.15
CA THR A 308 -12.53 -18.85 -14.57
C THR A 308 -13.30 -17.84 -15.41
N ILE A 309 -12.58 -16.89 -15.99
CA ILE A 309 -13.14 -15.84 -16.85
C ILE A 309 -13.04 -16.30 -18.31
N GLU A 310 -14.17 -16.38 -19.01
CA GLU A 310 -14.21 -16.64 -20.45
C GLU A 310 -13.78 -15.40 -21.24
N LEU A 311 -12.81 -15.57 -22.14
CA LEU A 311 -12.29 -14.53 -23.01
C LEU A 311 -12.73 -14.79 -24.46
N ASN A 312 -13.50 -13.88 -25.03
CA ASN A 312 -13.93 -13.98 -26.44
C ASN A 312 -12.85 -13.41 -27.38
N THR A 313 -11.68 -14.02 -27.32
CA THR A 313 -10.50 -13.72 -28.14
C THR A 313 -9.55 -14.91 -28.12
N ASP A 314 -8.73 -15.04 -29.14
CA ASP A 314 -7.58 -15.94 -29.22
C ASP A 314 -6.26 -15.23 -28.90
N ARG A 315 -6.32 -13.96 -28.49
CA ARG A 315 -5.14 -13.14 -28.26
C ARG A 315 -5.11 -12.56 -26.85
N VAL A 316 -3.93 -12.64 -26.24
CA VAL A 316 -3.61 -11.94 -24.98
C VAL A 316 -2.41 -11.05 -25.17
N LYS A 317 -2.26 -10.05 -24.32
CA LYS A 317 -1.19 -9.08 -24.41
C LYS A 317 -0.60 -8.73 -23.04
N HIS A 318 0.65 -8.32 -23.07
CA HIS A 318 1.33 -7.68 -21.96
C HIS A 318 2.03 -6.43 -22.47
N SER A 319 1.95 -5.32 -21.73
CA SER A 319 2.52 -4.04 -22.16
C SER A 319 3.20 -3.35 -20.99
N TRP A 320 4.39 -2.81 -21.24
CA TRP A 320 5.12 -2.01 -20.25
C TRP A 320 5.81 -0.82 -20.89
N LYS A 321 6.23 0.10 -20.03
CA LYS A 321 7.10 1.22 -20.38
C LYS A 321 8.35 1.11 -19.55
N GLY A 322 9.46 1.49 -20.13
CA GLY A 322 10.72 1.59 -19.43
C GLY A 322 11.53 2.77 -19.92
N ASP A 323 12.62 3.04 -19.21
CA ASP A 323 13.56 4.09 -19.54
C ASP A 323 14.94 3.46 -19.62
N TRP A 324 15.44 3.29 -20.85
CA TRP A 324 16.80 2.80 -21.06
C TRP A 324 17.75 3.93 -20.68
N ASN A 325 18.46 3.78 -19.57
CA ASN A 325 19.26 4.85 -18.99
C ASN A 325 20.74 4.47 -19.00
N HIS A 326 21.56 5.35 -19.56
CA HIS A 326 23.01 5.19 -19.57
C HIS A 326 23.68 6.39 -18.96
N PHE A 327 24.61 6.08 -18.07
CA PHE A 327 25.22 7.11 -17.26
C PHE A 327 26.71 7.19 -17.45
N ASN A 328 27.22 8.42 -17.58
CA ASN A 328 28.65 8.66 -17.61
C ASN A 328 29.19 8.94 -16.20
N ASN A 329 30.24 8.21 -15.82
CA ASN A 329 31.06 8.57 -14.68
C ASN A 329 32.06 9.67 -15.06
N GLY A 330 31.76 10.93 -14.70
CA GLY A 330 32.56 12.12 -15.04
C GLY A 330 34.07 12.00 -14.79
N ASP A 331 34.52 11.12 -13.88
CA ASP A 331 35.93 10.90 -13.54
C ASP A 331 36.62 9.75 -14.31
N SER A 332 35.90 8.73 -14.79
CA SER A 332 36.49 7.52 -15.43
C SER A 332 36.05 7.29 -16.87
N GLY A 333 35.01 7.98 -17.35
CA GLY A 333 34.42 7.77 -18.67
C GLY A 333 33.76 6.38 -18.85
N SER A 334 33.48 5.69 -17.75
CA SER A 334 32.83 4.37 -17.75
C SER A 334 31.32 4.55 -17.90
N LEU A 335 30.71 3.79 -18.82
CA LEU A 335 29.27 3.72 -19.04
C LEU A 335 28.70 2.59 -18.17
N TYR A 336 27.63 2.90 -17.44
CA TYR A 336 26.88 1.95 -16.61
C TYR A 336 25.54 1.61 -17.27
N TYR A 337 25.12 0.35 -17.12
CA TYR A 337 23.93 -0.24 -17.74
C TYR A 337 22.89 -0.53 -16.65
N THR A 338 21.63 -0.17 -16.91
CA THR A 338 20.49 -0.70 -16.16
C THR A 338 20.11 -2.07 -16.73
N ASP A 339 19.70 -2.99 -15.87
CA ASP A 339 19.01 -4.21 -16.31
C ASP A 339 17.57 -3.84 -16.64
N ASP A 340 17.20 -3.99 -17.91
CA ASP A 340 15.89 -3.63 -18.47
C ASP A 340 15.08 -4.90 -18.82
N THR A 341 15.44 -6.05 -18.24
CA THR A 341 14.80 -7.33 -18.52
C THR A 341 13.38 -7.41 -17.96
N HIS A 342 12.43 -7.77 -18.81
CA HIS A 342 11.05 -8.10 -18.46
C HIS A 342 10.68 -9.51 -18.88
N TYR A 343 9.69 -10.12 -18.21
CA TYR A 343 9.26 -11.48 -18.49
C TYR A 343 7.78 -11.55 -18.87
N VAL A 344 7.46 -12.36 -19.88
CA VAL A 344 6.09 -12.67 -20.28
C VAL A 344 5.90 -14.18 -20.28
N TRP A 345 4.87 -14.67 -19.61
CA TRP A 345 4.54 -16.09 -19.61
C TRP A 345 4.02 -16.51 -20.98
N ILE A 346 4.47 -17.66 -21.49
CA ILE A 346 3.97 -18.26 -22.74
C ILE A 346 2.96 -19.37 -22.41
N PRO A 347 1.63 -19.13 -22.55
CA PRO A 347 0.64 -20.17 -22.30
C PRO A 347 0.75 -21.33 -23.29
N ASN A 348 0.32 -22.51 -22.85
CA ASN A 348 0.18 -23.67 -23.73
C ASN A 348 -0.79 -23.36 -24.88
N GLY A 349 -0.43 -23.75 -26.09
CA GLY A 349 -1.21 -23.44 -27.30
C GLY A 349 -0.86 -22.12 -27.97
N THR A 350 0.10 -21.34 -27.45
CA THR A 350 0.61 -20.15 -28.15
C THR A 350 1.28 -20.58 -29.45
N GLU A 351 0.81 -20.05 -30.58
CA GLU A 351 1.36 -20.33 -31.92
C GLU A 351 2.27 -19.20 -32.40
N ARG A 352 2.02 -17.97 -31.95
CA ARG A 352 2.69 -16.77 -32.45
C ARG A 352 2.85 -15.72 -31.37
N LEU A 353 4.02 -15.09 -31.30
CA LEU A 353 4.33 -13.95 -30.46
C LEU A 353 4.67 -12.74 -31.34
N GLU A 354 3.92 -11.66 -31.18
CA GLU A 354 4.19 -10.39 -31.84
C GLU A 354 4.61 -9.35 -30.80
N ALA A 355 5.81 -8.78 -30.94
CA ALA A 355 6.29 -7.71 -30.06
C ALA A 355 6.48 -6.41 -30.84
N MET A 356 5.94 -5.33 -30.30
CA MET A 356 6.11 -3.97 -30.79
C MET A 356 6.97 -3.19 -29.81
N PHE A 357 8.16 -2.81 -30.23
CA PHE A 357 9.07 -1.99 -29.45
C PHE A 357 9.08 -0.58 -30.03
N THR A 358 8.76 0.44 -29.24
CA THR A 358 8.80 1.84 -29.67
C THR A 358 9.75 2.62 -28.77
N ALA A 359 10.73 3.29 -29.37
CA ALA A 359 11.74 4.05 -28.64
C ALA A 359 11.84 5.49 -29.15
N THR A 360 12.01 6.45 -28.24
CA THR A 360 12.25 7.86 -28.61
C THR A 360 13.75 8.12 -28.73
N GLU A 361 14.34 7.66 -29.82
CA GLU A 361 15.79 7.72 -30.07
C GLU A 361 16.36 9.15 -30.28
N PHE A 362 15.50 10.17 -30.41
CA PHE A 362 15.90 11.55 -30.61
C PHE A 362 15.09 12.53 -29.76
N GLU A 363 15.78 13.32 -28.94
CA GLU A 363 15.18 14.37 -28.10
C GLU A 363 15.84 15.72 -28.38
N LEU A 364 15.02 16.75 -28.69
CA LEU A 364 15.52 18.06 -29.13
C LEU A 364 16.03 18.93 -27.99
N ASP A 365 15.45 18.81 -26.80
CA ASP A 365 15.77 19.68 -25.66
C ASP A 365 17.15 19.37 -25.10
N SER A 366 17.50 18.08 -25.04
CA SER A 366 18.79 17.57 -24.60
C SER A 366 19.79 17.32 -25.76
N LEU A 367 19.35 17.52 -27.02
CA LEU A 367 20.01 16.99 -28.23
C LEU A 367 20.54 15.57 -27.99
N GLN A 368 19.68 14.67 -27.51
CA GLN A 368 20.03 13.27 -27.32
C GLN A 368 19.79 12.48 -28.59
N VAL A 369 20.73 11.58 -28.92
CA VAL A 369 20.62 10.62 -30.01
C VAL A 369 21.03 9.25 -29.49
N GLY A 370 20.23 8.22 -29.70
CA GLY A 370 20.70 6.85 -29.52
C GLY A 370 20.03 5.84 -30.42
N SER A 371 20.46 4.60 -30.27
CA SER A 371 19.96 3.45 -30.98
C SER A 371 19.79 2.33 -29.97
N ILE A 372 18.57 1.89 -29.74
CA ILE A 372 18.26 0.76 -28.87
C ILE A 372 17.45 -0.29 -29.63
N GLN A 373 17.53 -1.53 -29.17
CA GLN A 373 16.82 -2.67 -29.72
C GLN A 373 16.29 -3.53 -28.57
N LEU A 374 15.16 -4.16 -28.80
CA LEU A 374 14.66 -5.24 -27.93
C LEU A 374 15.45 -6.51 -28.25
N GLU A 375 15.69 -7.36 -27.27
CA GLU A 375 16.20 -8.72 -27.34
C GLU A 375 15.16 -9.66 -26.72
N ILE A 376 14.76 -10.70 -27.46
CA ILE A 376 13.71 -11.64 -27.03
C ILE A 376 14.30 -13.04 -27.01
N ASP A 377 14.17 -13.70 -25.86
CA ASP A 377 14.54 -15.10 -25.64
C ASP A 377 13.28 -15.88 -25.27
N LEU A 378 12.86 -16.77 -26.15
CA LEU A 378 11.68 -17.61 -25.99
C LEU A 378 12.07 -18.90 -25.27
N GLY A 379 11.72 -18.98 -23.98
CA GLY A 379 11.99 -20.16 -23.16
C GLY A 379 13.20 -20.02 -22.23
N ASP A 380 13.79 -18.82 -22.14
CA ASP A 380 14.87 -18.48 -21.22
C ASP A 380 16.10 -19.41 -21.40
N ASP A 381 16.42 -19.71 -22.67
CA ASP A 381 17.50 -20.63 -23.04
C ASP A 381 18.86 -19.93 -23.26
N GLY A 382 18.87 -18.61 -23.09
CA GLY A 382 19.99 -17.70 -23.25
C GLY A 382 20.28 -17.32 -24.70
N SER A 383 19.39 -17.65 -25.64
CA SER A 383 19.53 -17.31 -27.04
C SER A 383 18.53 -16.23 -27.47
N ASN A 384 18.97 -15.36 -28.38
CA ASN A 384 18.13 -14.29 -28.91
C ASN A 384 17.40 -14.80 -30.16
N ASP A 385 16.10 -15.08 -30.02
CA ASP A 385 15.27 -15.75 -31.03
C ASP A 385 14.74 -14.81 -32.11
N GLN A 386 14.80 -13.50 -31.90
CA GLN A 386 14.06 -12.54 -32.71
C GLN A 386 14.72 -12.19 -34.07
N GLY A 387 16.02 -12.43 -34.23
CA GLY A 387 16.82 -11.89 -35.33
C GLY A 387 16.86 -10.34 -35.39
N GLN A 388 16.88 -9.75 -36.59
CA GLN A 388 16.72 -8.28 -36.77
C GLN A 388 15.26 -7.96 -37.11
N GLY A 389 14.51 -7.39 -36.16
CA GLY A 389 13.10 -7.01 -36.35
C GLY A 389 12.85 -6.00 -37.48
N ASN A 390 11.62 -5.92 -37.96
CA ASN A 390 11.22 -5.00 -39.04
C ASN A 390 10.94 -3.60 -38.48
N ARG A 391 11.74 -2.61 -38.87
CA ARG A 391 11.59 -1.23 -38.39
C ARG A 391 10.71 -0.37 -39.30
N ILE A 392 9.70 0.27 -38.72
CA ILE A 392 8.87 1.31 -39.36
C ILE A 392 8.91 2.56 -38.49
N ALA A 393 9.54 3.63 -38.97
CA ALA A 393 9.79 4.85 -38.22
C ALA A 393 10.53 4.58 -36.88
N ASN A 394 9.87 4.78 -35.74
CA ASN A 394 10.43 4.61 -34.40
C ASN A 394 9.95 3.32 -33.71
N THR A 395 9.33 2.43 -34.46
CA THR A 395 8.78 1.17 -33.93
C THR A 395 9.41 -0.02 -34.66
N TRP A 396 9.88 -0.99 -33.90
CA TRP A 396 10.32 -2.29 -34.36
C TRP A 396 9.20 -3.29 -34.14
N TYR A 397 8.98 -4.11 -35.16
CA TYR A 397 7.99 -5.18 -35.16
C TYR A 397 8.73 -6.51 -35.22
N TYR A 398 8.52 -7.33 -34.21
CA TYR A 398 9.00 -8.69 -34.11
C TYR A 398 7.82 -9.63 -34.20
N ASP A 399 8.02 -10.72 -34.94
CA ASP A 399 6.98 -11.68 -35.27
C ASP A 399 7.63 -13.05 -35.27
N LEU A 400 7.33 -13.83 -34.22
CA LEU A 400 8.01 -15.07 -33.88
C LEU A 400 7.00 -16.21 -33.83
N ASP A 401 7.32 -17.30 -34.52
CA ASP A 401 6.62 -18.57 -34.37
C ASP A 401 7.00 -19.18 -33.01
N VAL A 402 6.00 -19.61 -32.24
CA VAL A 402 6.23 -20.22 -30.91
C VAL A 402 6.12 -21.74 -31.04
N GLU A 403 7.20 -22.44 -30.69
CA GLU A 403 7.25 -23.90 -30.73
C GLU A 403 6.67 -24.53 -29.45
N THR A 404 6.14 -25.76 -29.56
CA THR A 404 5.61 -26.50 -28.41
C THR A 404 6.61 -26.71 -27.26
N SER A 405 7.92 -26.62 -27.52
CA SER A 405 8.97 -26.71 -26.50
C SER A 405 9.11 -25.45 -25.65
N GLN A 406 8.53 -24.32 -26.07
CA GLN A 406 8.56 -23.02 -25.39
C GLN A 406 7.28 -22.76 -24.57
N TRP A 407 6.28 -23.64 -24.69
CA TRP A 407 5.06 -23.55 -23.92
C TRP A 407 5.30 -23.79 -22.43
N GLY A 408 4.60 -23.04 -21.58
CA GLY A 408 4.73 -23.14 -20.13
C GLY A 408 6.08 -22.67 -19.63
N GLN A 409 6.69 -21.70 -20.33
CA GLN A 409 7.96 -21.08 -19.98
C GLN A 409 7.84 -19.57 -20.06
N TRP A 410 8.80 -18.88 -19.47
CA TRP A 410 8.91 -17.43 -19.53
C TRP A 410 9.69 -17.03 -20.79
N ALA A 411 9.17 -16.07 -21.54
CA ALA A 411 9.96 -15.30 -22.50
C ALA A 411 10.61 -14.13 -21.78
N SER A 412 11.91 -13.92 -21.97
CA SER A 412 12.61 -12.74 -21.47
C SER A 412 12.76 -11.69 -22.58
N PHE A 413 12.66 -10.43 -22.18
CA PHE A 413 12.68 -9.25 -23.04
C PHE A 413 13.67 -8.24 -22.46
N ASP A 414 14.86 -8.15 -23.04
CA ASP A 414 15.89 -7.20 -22.61
C ASP A 414 16.02 -6.05 -23.61
N VAL A 415 16.45 -4.88 -23.16
CA VAL A 415 16.65 -3.70 -24.00
C VAL A 415 18.13 -3.33 -24.04
N SER A 416 18.76 -3.51 -25.20
CA SER A 416 20.17 -3.22 -25.40
C SER A 416 20.38 -2.09 -26.40
N GLY A 417 21.48 -1.34 -26.26
CA GLY A 417 21.79 -0.28 -27.23
C GLY A 417 22.89 0.69 -26.83
N GLN A 418 22.88 1.87 -27.44
CA GLN A 418 23.82 2.96 -27.19
C GLN A 418 23.13 4.32 -27.37
N ALA A 419 23.43 5.30 -26.50
CA ALA A 419 22.98 6.68 -26.69
C ALA A 419 24.06 7.70 -26.35
N MET A 420 23.88 8.93 -26.85
CA MET A 420 24.74 10.08 -26.64
C MET A 420 23.88 11.34 -26.45
N THR A 421 24.11 12.07 -25.36
CA THR A 421 23.47 13.35 -25.06
C THR A 421 24.42 14.52 -25.36
N PHE A 422 23.99 15.51 -26.15
CA PHE A 422 24.85 16.63 -26.60
C PHE A 422 24.57 17.99 -25.93
N LEU A 423 23.42 18.19 -25.28
CA LEU A 423 23.07 19.40 -24.54
C LEU A 423 22.47 19.05 -23.17
N GLY A 424 23.33 19.00 -22.15
CA GLY A 424 22.97 19.00 -20.73
C GLY A 424 24.01 19.74 -19.87
N PHE A 425 24.97 20.41 -20.53
CA PHE A 425 26.20 20.98 -19.96
C PHE A 425 26.01 22.20 -19.05
N VAL A 426 24.77 22.64 -18.80
CA VAL A 426 24.52 23.98 -18.25
C VAL A 426 24.39 23.99 -16.73
N ASP A 427 23.98 22.89 -16.09
CA ASP A 427 23.70 22.89 -14.64
C ASP A 427 24.58 21.95 -13.79
N ASP A 428 25.18 20.88 -14.33
CA ASP A 428 26.20 20.10 -13.63
C ASP A 428 27.25 19.53 -14.62
N GLN A 429 28.53 19.87 -14.43
CA GLN A 429 29.61 19.43 -15.32
C GLN A 429 30.05 17.98 -15.08
N GLU A 430 29.55 17.34 -14.02
CA GLU A 430 30.11 16.10 -13.49
C GLU A 430 29.31 14.85 -13.92
N PHE A 431 28.04 14.99 -14.33
CA PHE A 431 27.18 13.84 -14.67
C PHE A 431 26.20 14.18 -15.80
N PHE A 432 26.10 13.30 -16.81
CA PHE A 432 25.01 13.33 -17.78
C PHE A 432 24.38 11.95 -17.93
N GLU A 433 23.06 11.93 -18.06
CA GLU A 433 22.24 10.76 -18.33
C GLU A 433 21.82 10.80 -19.81
N SER A 434 21.98 9.67 -20.50
CA SER A 434 21.29 9.44 -21.77
C SER A 434 20.10 8.54 -21.46
N ARG A 435 18.89 9.08 -21.63
CA ARG A 435 17.63 8.39 -21.29
C ARG A 435 16.79 8.19 -22.53
N ILE A 436 16.60 6.96 -22.97
CA ILE A 436 15.70 6.66 -24.08
C ILE A 436 14.44 6.01 -23.52
N PRO A 437 13.33 6.77 -23.40
CA PRO A 437 12.06 6.17 -23.01
C PRO A 437 11.60 5.22 -24.12
N TYR A 438 11.17 4.05 -23.71
CA TYR A 438 10.63 3.03 -24.59
C TYR A 438 9.31 2.46 -24.10
N LYS A 439 8.60 1.82 -25.01
CA LYS A 439 7.38 1.06 -24.76
C LYS A 439 7.49 -0.27 -25.48
N VAL A 440 7.11 -1.34 -24.80
CA VAL A 440 6.96 -2.67 -25.40
C VAL A 440 5.49 -3.07 -25.29
N ASP A 441 4.93 -3.59 -26.38
CA ASP A 441 3.64 -4.27 -26.42
C ASP A 441 3.86 -5.67 -26.98
N VAL A 442 3.61 -6.71 -26.18
CA VAL A 442 3.69 -8.11 -26.58
C VAL A 442 2.28 -8.65 -26.74
N VAL A 443 2.00 -9.34 -27.84
CA VAL A 443 0.72 -10.00 -28.11
C VAL A 443 0.99 -11.46 -28.46
N LEU A 444 0.38 -12.37 -27.71
CA LEU A 444 0.40 -13.80 -27.94
C LEU A 444 -0.89 -14.20 -28.66
N THR A 445 -0.77 -15.03 -29.69
CA THR A 445 -1.92 -15.62 -30.41
C THR A 445 -1.93 -17.12 -30.14
N LEU A 446 -3.05 -17.63 -29.66
CA LEU A 446 -3.22 -19.01 -29.24
C LEU A 446 -4.07 -19.78 -30.24
N GLY A 447 -3.66 -21.01 -30.55
CA GLY A 447 -4.49 -21.98 -31.27
C GLY A 447 -5.58 -22.53 -30.36
N LEU A 448 -6.85 -22.23 -30.65
CA LEU A 448 -8.00 -22.64 -29.84
C LEU A 448 -8.72 -23.86 -30.43
N ASP A 449 -8.07 -25.02 -30.36
CA ASP A 449 -8.69 -26.32 -30.74
C ASP A 449 -9.54 -26.94 -29.61
N SER A 450 -9.31 -26.49 -28.38
CA SER A 450 -9.99 -26.92 -27.16
C SER A 450 -9.99 -25.78 -26.13
N VAL A 451 -10.71 -25.96 -25.03
CA VAL A 451 -10.66 -25.00 -23.92
C VAL A 451 -9.23 -24.93 -23.37
N THR A 452 -8.65 -23.73 -23.37
CA THR A 452 -7.28 -23.45 -22.92
C THR A 452 -7.33 -22.46 -21.78
N ASP A 453 -6.83 -22.88 -20.62
CA ASP A 453 -6.62 -22.01 -19.46
C ASP A 453 -5.22 -21.41 -19.51
N ILE A 454 -5.14 -20.09 -19.38
CA ILE A 454 -3.89 -19.33 -19.41
C ILE A 454 -3.37 -18.98 -18.01
N ALA A 455 -3.99 -19.48 -16.95
CA ALA A 455 -3.50 -19.30 -15.59
C ALA A 455 -2.02 -19.69 -15.43
N PHE A 456 -1.28 -18.89 -14.65
CA PHE A 456 0.14 -19.10 -14.40
C PHE A 456 0.52 -18.63 -13.00
N GLU A 457 1.58 -19.22 -12.46
CA GLU A 457 2.17 -18.77 -11.20
C GLU A 457 3.07 -17.57 -11.48
N GLN A 458 2.83 -16.47 -10.76
CA GLN A 458 3.66 -15.28 -10.85
C GLN A 458 5.08 -15.58 -10.36
N ARG A 459 6.05 -14.92 -10.99
CA ARG A 459 7.42 -14.91 -10.52
C ARG A 459 7.55 -13.97 -9.30
N PRO A 460 8.22 -14.37 -8.21
CA PRO A 460 8.41 -13.50 -7.05
C PRO A 460 9.21 -12.22 -7.36
N ASP A 461 10.08 -12.29 -8.37
CA ASP A 461 11.00 -11.22 -8.75
C ASP A 461 10.46 -10.26 -9.84
N PHE A 462 9.37 -10.63 -10.53
CA PHE A 462 8.81 -9.84 -11.64
C PHE A 462 7.29 -9.96 -11.75
N TYR A 463 6.66 -8.85 -12.14
CA TYR A 463 5.24 -8.84 -12.47
C TYR A 463 5.01 -9.08 -13.96
N SER A 464 4.08 -9.98 -14.29
CA SER A 464 3.55 -10.15 -15.65
C SER A 464 2.03 -10.29 -15.60
N ASP A 465 1.33 -9.82 -16.62
CA ASP A 465 -0.12 -10.00 -16.72
C ASP A 465 -0.53 -10.20 -18.18
N LEU A 466 -1.55 -11.02 -18.40
CA LEU A 466 -2.05 -11.40 -19.71
C LEU A 466 -3.46 -10.85 -19.90
N ASP A 467 -3.53 -9.62 -20.41
CA ASP A 467 -4.80 -8.95 -20.71
C ASP A 467 -5.39 -9.49 -22.02
N PRO A 468 -6.73 -9.60 -22.15
CA PRO A 468 -7.36 -9.91 -23.42
C PRO A 468 -7.05 -8.82 -24.47
N ALA A 469 -6.66 -9.24 -25.67
CA ALA A 469 -6.43 -8.38 -26.83
C ALA A 469 -7.55 -8.53 -27.87
N SER A 470 -7.58 -7.65 -28.86
CA SER A 470 -8.48 -7.80 -30.01
C SER A 470 -8.25 -9.15 -30.69
N PRO A 471 -9.30 -9.89 -31.09
CA PRO A 471 -9.14 -11.19 -31.74
C PRO A 471 -8.29 -11.12 -33.03
N SER A 472 -7.67 -12.23 -33.40
CA SER A 472 -6.93 -12.35 -34.66
C SER A 472 -7.86 -12.39 -35.87
N ASP A 473 -7.28 -12.31 -37.07
CA ASP A 473 -8.03 -12.46 -38.32
C ASP A 473 -8.58 -13.89 -38.53
N ASP A 474 -8.00 -14.89 -37.84
CA ASP A 474 -8.39 -16.29 -37.91
C ASP A 474 -9.44 -16.67 -36.84
N TYR A 475 -9.75 -15.76 -35.91
CA TYR A 475 -10.78 -15.95 -34.89
C TYR A 475 -12.19 -15.96 -35.48
N ASP A 476 -13.01 -16.91 -35.02
CA ASP A 476 -14.44 -16.94 -35.34
C ASP A 476 -15.31 -17.32 -34.12
N SER A 477 -16.62 -17.17 -34.25
CA SER A 477 -17.59 -17.41 -33.16
C SER A 477 -17.62 -18.84 -32.63
N SER A 478 -16.97 -19.80 -33.31
CA SER A 478 -16.82 -21.15 -32.76
C SER A 478 -15.79 -21.22 -31.64
N MET A 479 -14.91 -20.22 -31.54
CA MET A 479 -13.88 -20.07 -30.50
C MET A 479 -14.36 -19.28 -29.27
N ASP A 480 -15.59 -18.75 -29.28
CA ASP A 480 -16.18 -18.06 -28.13
C ASP A 480 -16.13 -18.94 -26.87
N GLY A 481 -15.58 -18.43 -25.78
CA GLY A 481 -15.42 -19.14 -24.51
C GLY A 481 -14.38 -20.27 -24.49
N MET A 482 -13.57 -20.45 -25.55
CA MET A 482 -12.50 -21.46 -25.56
C MET A 482 -11.23 -20.98 -24.85
N LEU A 483 -10.95 -19.68 -24.84
CA LEU A 483 -9.87 -19.13 -24.02
C LEU A 483 -10.43 -18.74 -22.66
N VAL A 484 -9.82 -19.26 -21.60
CA VAL A 484 -10.22 -18.93 -20.23
C VAL A 484 -9.02 -18.49 -19.41
N PHE A 485 -9.26 -17.61 -18.44
CA PHE A 485 -8.25 -17.20 -17.46
C PHE A 485 -8.79 -17.46 -16.06
N THR A 486 -8.27 -18.52 -15.43
CA THR A 486 -8.52 -18.79 -14.01
C THR A 486 -7.60 -17.94 -13.15
N ARG A 487 -8.16 -17.07 -12.31
CA ARG A 487 -7.38 -16.22 -11.40
C ARG A 487 -8.19 -15.86 -10.15
N SER A 488 -7.49 -15.44 -9.11
CA SER A 488 -8.10 -14.77 -7.97
C SER A 488 -8.78 -13.49 -8.41
N VAL A 489 -10.03 -13.30 -8.00
CA VAL A 489 -10.81 -12.09 -8.28
C VAL A 489 -11.47 -11.58 -7.02
N TYR A 490 -11.67 -10.26 -7.00
CA TYR A 490 -12.45 -9.59 -5.97
C TYR A 490 -13.88 -9.34 -6.49
N ASP A 491 -14.88 -10.01 -5.91
CA ASP A 491 -16.29 -9.87 -6.29
C ASP A 491 -16.96 -8.68 -5.58
N GLN A 492 -16.77 -7.49 -6.15
CA GLN A 492 -17.39 -6.27 -5.63
C GLN A 492 -18.93 -6.32 -5.57
N GLN A 493 -19.60 -7.09 -6.45
CA GLN A 493 -21.07 -7.15 -6.44
C GLN A 493 -21.59 -7.97 -5.26
N ALA A 494 -20.84 -8.98 -4.85
CA ALA A 494 -21.18 -9.80 -3.70
C ALA A 494 -21.13 -9.00 -2.40
N VAL A 495 -20.25 -7.99 -2.29
CA VAL A 495 -20.09 -7.15 -1.08
C VAL A 495 -21.44 -6.59 -0.65
N VAL A 496 -22.13 -5.88 -1.54
CA VAL A 496 -23.42 -5.22 -1.27
C VAL A 496 -24.48 -6.20 -0.74
N SER A 497 -24.40 -7.47 -1.13
CA SER A 497 -25.34 -8.50 -0.68
C SER A 497 -25.04 -9.05 0.73
N LEU A 498 -23.79 -8.90 1.19
CA LEU A 498 -23.34 -9.37 2.51
C LEU A 498 -23.36 -8.27 3.57
N ILE A 499 -23.45 -6.99 3.19
CA ILE A 499 -23.54 -5.86 4.13
C ILE A 499 -24.74 -6.06 5.06
N THR A 500 -24.46 -6.18 6.36
CA THR A 500 -25.48 -6.19 7.40
C THR A 500 -25.75 -4.75 7.84
N PRO A 501 -26.98 -4.20 7.68
CA PRO A 501 -27.26 -2.82 8.04
C PRO A 501 -27.03 -2.56 9.52
N LYS A 502 -26.13 -1.62 9.84
CA LYS A 502 -25.99 -1.09 11.21
C LYS A 502 -27.08 -0.08 11.50
N SER A 503 -27.79 -0.26 12.62
CA SER A 503 -28.70 0.77 13.13
C SER A 503 -27.88 1.79 13.91
N MET A 504 -28.09 3.10 13.71
CA MET A 504 -27.46 4.16 14.53
C MET A 504 -27.85 4.11 16.03
N THR A 505 -28.51 3.05 16.48
CA THR A 505 -28.98 2.83 17.85
C THR A 505 -28.19 1.78 18.63
N ASP A 506 -27.25 1.08 18.01
CA ASP A 506 -26.46 0.03 18.66
C ASP A 506 -25.02 0.46 18.98
N SER A 507 -24.81 1.73 19.37
CA SER A 507 -23.67 2.06 20.23
C SER A 507 -24.09 1.83 21.69
N SER A 508 -23.64 0.71 22.24
CA SER A 508 -23.47 0.57 23.69
C SER A 508 -22.31 1.47 24.13
N ASP A 509 -22.54 2.78 24.12
CA ASP A 509 -21.99 3.74 25.09
C ASP A 509 -22.64 5.10 24.84
N SER A 510 -23.64 5.39 25.66
CA SER A 510 -24.50 6.56 25.54
C SER A 510 -23.87 7.78 26.21
N GLU A 511 -23.00 8.49 25.50
CA GLU A 511 -22.79 9.93 25.75
C GLU A 511 -22.99 10.74 24.46
N GLY A 512 -24.14 10.50 23.80
CA GLY A 512 -24.56 11.29 22.65
C GLY A 512 -24.87 12.75 23.01
N PHE A 513 -24.75 13.63 22.01
CA PHE A 513 -25.07 15.07 22.01
C PHE A 513 -26.32 15.49 22.81
N PHE A 514 -27.36 14.64 22.90
CA PHE A 514 -28.57 14.93 23.69
C PHE A 514 -28.41 14.72 25.20
N ALA A 515 -27.50 13.84 25.63
CA ALA A 515 -27.14 13.67 27.04
C ALA A 515 -26.32 14.86 27.53
N SER A 516 -25.35 15.34 26.74
CA SER A 516 -24.60 16.56 27.05
C SER A 516 -25.47 17.82 27.00
N LEU A 517 -26.43 17.90 26.06
CA LEU A 517 -27.46 18.94 26.05
C LEU A 517 -28.37 18.84 27.29
N GLY A 518 -28.76 17.62 27.68
CA GLY A 518 -29.55 17.35 28.89
C GLY A 518 -28.84 17.78 30.17
N ASP A 519 -27.54 17.50 30.28
CA ASP A 519 -26.70 17.91 31.40
C ASP A 519 -26.50 19.44 31.43
N LEU A 520 -26.39 20.09 30.26
CA LEU A 520 -26.35 21.54 30.15
C LEU A 520 -27.66 22.19 30.59
N PHE A 521 -28.81 21.58 30.27
CA PHE A 521 -30.13 22.01 30.78
C PHE A 521 -30.28 21.75 32.28
N ALA A 522 -29.71 20.66 32.80
CA ALA A 522 -29.74 20.34 34.22
C ALA A 522 -28.86 21.29 35.05
N LYS A 523 -27.66 21.62 34.58
CA LYS A 523 -26.69 22.49 35.25
C LYS A 523 -26.99 23.99 35.06
N HIS A 524 -27.53 24.37 33.91
CA HIS A 524 -27.72 25.78 33.52
C HIS A 524 -29.13 26.10 33.01
N GLY A 525 -30.16 25.45 33.56
CA GLY A 525 -31.54 25.53 33.05
C GLY A 525 -32.12 26.94 32.86
N LEU A 526 -31.78 27.92 33.71
CA LEU A 526 -32.25 29.30 33.53
C LEU A 526 -31.57 30.00 32.33
N LEU A 527 -30.27 29.76 32.14
CA LEU A 527 -29.49 30.32 31.02
C LEU A 527 -29.93 29.70 29.70
N MET A 528 -30.13 28.38 29.68
CA MET A 528 -30.61 27.65 28.50
C MET A 528 -32.04 28.03 28.14
N ALA A 529 -32.93 28.26 29.12
CA ALA A 529 -34.28 28.76 28.85
C ALA A 529 -34.26 30.18 28.21
N LEU A 530 -33.34 31.06 28.64
CA LEU A 530 -33.18 32.40 28.08
C LEU A 530 -32.59 32.37 26.66
N LEU A 531 -31.60 31.51 26.40
CA LEU A 531 -31.03 31.27 25.06
C LEU A 531 -32.08 30.69 24.11
N SER A 532 -32.87 29.72 24.58
CA SER A 532 -33.99 29.13 23.82
C SER A 532 -35.01 30.20 23.42
N LEU A 533 -35.34 31.11 24.34
CA LEU A 533 -36.22 32.26 24.06
C LEU A 533 -35.61 33.23 23.05
N PHE A 534 -34.30 33.47 23.10
CA PHE A 534 -33.59 34.29 22.13
C PHE A 534 -33.54 33.69 20.72
N ILE A 535 -33.60 32.37 20.59
CA ILE A 535 -33.63 31.66 19.29
C ILE A 535 -35.07 31.54 18.77
N LEU A 536 -36.05 31.31 19.65
CA LEU A 536 -37.47 31.16 19.28
C LEU A 536 -38.15 32.49 18.89
N LEU A 537 -37.77 33.61 19.52
CA LEU A 537 -38.38 34.92 19.23
C LEU A 537 -38.14 35.41 17.78
N PRO A 538 -36.92 35.31 17.21
CA PRO A 538 -36.69 35.57 15.80
C PRO A 538 -37.42 34.58 14.89
N ALA A 539 -37.47 33.29 15.24
CA ALA A 539 -38.12 32.26 14.42
C ALA A 539 -39.63 32.48 14.30
N ILE A 540 -40.30 32.91 15.38
CA ILE A 540 -41.70 33.32 15.37
C ILE A 540 -41.90 34.60 14.54
N GLY A 541 -40.97 35.55 14.65
CA GLY A 541 -40.99 36.79 13.85
C GLY A 541 -40.83 36.53 12.34
N VAL A 542 -39.91 35.64 11.95
CA VAL A 542 -39.70 35.22 10.56
C VAL A 542 -40.91 34.43 10.05
N GLY A 543 -41.47 33.53 10.86
CA GLY A 543 -42.69 32.79 10.51
C GLY A 543 -43.91 33.70 10.31
N TYR A 544 -44.06 34.76 11.11
CA TYR A 544 -45.12 35.75 10.94
C TYR A 544 -44.94 36.57 9.65
N VAL A 545 -43.71 36.99 9.34
CA VAL A 545 -43.40 37.75 8.12
C VAL A 545 -43.64 36.90 6.87
N ILE A 546 -43.20 35.63 6.86
CA ILE A 546 -43.43 34.71 5.74
C ILE A 546 -44.94 34.47 5.54
N ARG A 547 -45.69 34.22 6.62
CA ARG A 547 -47.14 34.04 6.54
C ARG A 547 -47.88 35.29 6.02
N SER A 548 -47.45 36.49 6.40
CA SER A 548 -48.04 37.74 5.90
C SER A 548 -47.73 38.03 4.42
N TRP A 549 -46.72 37.38 3.85
CA TRP A 549 -46.37 37.49 2.43
C TRP A 549 -47.16 36.50 1.56
N GLU A 550 -47.51 35.33 2.09
CA GLU A 550 -48.28 34.31 1.37
C GLU A 550 -49.79 34.61 1.30
N HIS A 551 -50.34 35.38 2.25
CA HIS A 551 -51.76 35.73 2.30
C HIS A 551 -52.01 37.22 2.59
N PRO A 552 -51.81 38.13 1.62
CA PRO A 552 -52.01 39.58 1.83
C PRO A 552 -53.48 39.96 2.06
N ASP A 553 -54.44 39.14 1.63
CA ASP A 553 -55.88 39.48 1.68
C ASP A 553 -56.58 39.10 3.00
N GLU A 554 -55.96 38.29 3.89
CA GLU A 554 -56.51 38.00 5.23
C GLU A 554 -56.07 39.02 6.30
N ALA A 555 -55.03 39.80 6.04
CA ALA A 555 -54.53 40.80 6.98
C ALA A 555 -55.36 42.11 6.98
N ILE A 556 -56.18 42.34 5.95
CA ILE A 556 -56.96 43.58 5.77
C ILE A 556 -58.36 43.49 6.41
N GLU A 557 -58.88 42.30 6.72
CA GLU A 557 -60.21 42.15 7.36
C GLU A 557 -60.23 42.33 8.89
N ALA A 558 -59.07 42.42 9.55
CA ALA A 558 -59.00 42.61 11.01
C ALA A 558 -58.95 44.07 11.47
N GLU A 559 -58.85 45.05 10.56
CA GLU A 559 -58.69 46.49 10.92
C GLU A 559 -59.94 47.35 10.62
N LEU A 560 -61.09 46.74 10.31
CA LEU A 560 -62.33 47.47 9.93
C LEU A 560 -63.61 47.12 10.72
N ILE A 561 -63.51 46.59 11.94
CA ILE A 561 -64.68 46.45 12.83
C ILE A 561 -64.37 47.06 14.21
N ASP A 562 -64.46 48.40 14.30
CA ASP A 562 -65.00 49.14 15.44
C ASP A 562 -65.04 50.65 15.11
N GLU A 563 -66.04 51.05 14.31
CA GLU A 563 -66.67 52.37 14.41
C GLU A 563 -68.17 52.13 14.69
N ASP A 564 -68.55 52.25 15.97
CA ASP A 564 -69.75 52.96 16.45
C ASP A 564 -69.63 53.27 17.96
#